data_AF-A0A7X0Z4M1-F1
#
_entry.id   AF-A0A7X0Z4M1-F1
#
_cell.length_a   1.000
_cell.length_b   1.000
_cell.length_c   1.000
_cell.angle_alpha   90.00
_cell.angle_beta   90.00
_cell.angle_gamma   90.00
#
_symmetry.space_group_name_H-M   'P 1'
#
loop_
_entity.id
_entity.type
_entity.pdbx_description
1 polymer ?
#
loop_
_entity_poly.entity_id
_entity_poly.type
_entity_poly.pdbx_seq_one_letter_code
_entity_poly.pdbx_strand_id
1 'polypeptide(L)'
;MLAICEFLTASPELAKEYTKKITFHDNEIIHKYDYVKNNQFVLIEKGVGKLEFYRKRRWEFETFIAQDEFAGIENLLNSKKYDCSMKYRIVGASEGTAFLVNKNFFLDHMYADPTIFHTVLEHIALRHVLTSHNFREKKSPLKQRVADILLEFAIITSLPTLDNQVIFPDYFSESMLVSVLRAPSHHVFAILEFLEEQEIVSRFPLFKIRDFARLKRLSNLHLALLENSAAPVV
;
A
#
# COMPACT_ATOMS: atom_id res chain seq x y z
N MET A 1 14.45 -3.45 13.38
CA MET A 1 13.10 -3.51 13.98
C MET A 1 12.57 -4.89 13.62
N LEU A 2 12.11 -5.69 14.59
CA LEU A 2 11.58 -7.03 14.29
C LEU A 2 10.32 -6.88 13.43
N ALA A 3 10.21 -7.68 12.37
CA ALA A 3 9.04 -7.64 11.50
C ALA A 3 7.82 -8.16 12.27
N ILE A 4 6.63 -7.58 12.06
CA ILE A 4 5.39 -7.98 12.77
C ILE A 4 5.15 -9.50 12.59
N CYS A 5 5.51 -10.03 11.42
CA CYS A 5 5.44 -11.46 11.11
C CYS A 5 6.31 -12.33 12.04
N GLU A 6 7.51 -11.88 12.42
CA GLU A 6 8.43 -12.62 13.29
C GLU A 6 7.84 -12.78 14.69
N PHE A 7 7.18 -11.74 15.19
CA PHE A 7 6.55 -11.80 16.50
C PHE A 7 5.32 -12.72 16.52
N LEU A 8 4.45 -12.62 15.50
CA LEU A 8 3.26 -13.46 15.41
C LEU A 8 3.58 -14.96 15.25
N THR A 9 4.83 -15.27 14.89
CA THR A 9 5.33 -16.64 14.74
C THR A 9 6.31 -17.07 15.83
N ALA A 10 6.62 -16.19 16.80
CA ALA A 10 7.59 -16.45 17.87
C ALA A 10 7.20 -17.58 18.83
N SER A 11 5.90 -17.85 18.98
CA SER A 11 5.37 -18.99 19.73
C SER A 11 4.79 -20.04 18.76
N PRO A 12 5.56 -21.07 18.34
CA PRO A 12 5.17 -21.95 17.24
C PRO A 12 3.85 -22.69 17.45
N GLU A 13 3.56 -23.10 18.69
CA GLU A 13 2.33 -23.81 19.04
C GLU A 13 1.09 -22.92 18.85
N LEU A 14 1.12 -21.71 19.40
CA LEU A 14 0.04 -20.75 19.26
C LEU A 14 -0.07 -20.23 17.82
N ALA A 15 1.06 -19.96 17.16
CA ALA A 15 1.09 -19.50 15.78
C ALA A 15 0.42 -20.52 14.85
N LYS A 16 0.64 -21.82 15.06
CA LYS A 16 0.01 -22.89 14.27
C LYS A 16 -1.52 -22.94 14.43
N GLU A 17 -2.03 -22.58 15.60
CA GLU A 17 -3.47 -22.57 15.88
C GLU A 17 -4.16 -21.30 15.34
N TYR A 18 -3.51 -20.14 15.49
CA TYR A 18 -4.14 -18.84 15.28
C TYR A 18 -3.70 -18.10 14.01
N THR A 19 -2.72 -18.63 13.29
CA THR A 19 -2.26 -18.09 12.01
C THR A 19 -2.29 -19.15 10.92
N LYS A 20 -2.51 -18.72 9.68
CA LYS A 20 -2.38 -19.57 8.49
C LYS A 20 -1.58 -18.84 7.43
N LYS A 21 -0.41 -19.36 7.11
CA LYS A 21 0.39 -18.88 5.98
C LYS A 21 -0.26 -19.29 4.66
N ILE A 22 -0.35 -18.35 3.73
CA ILE A 22 -0.86 -18.53 2.37
C ILE A 22 0.17 -17.99 1.37
N THR A 23 0.28 -18.63 0.23
CA THR A 23 1.00 -18.14 -0.95
C THR A 23 0.00 -17.50 -1.91
N PHE A 24 0.41 -16.47 -2.63
CA PHE A 24 -0.42 -15.85 -3.66
C PHE A 24 0.40 -15.49 -4.90
N HIS A 25 -0.27 -15.52 -6.05
CA HIS A 25 0.29 -15.18 -7.36
C HIS A 25 -0.32 -13.88 -7.90
N ASP A 26 0.23 -13.35 -8.99
CA ASP A 26 -0.37 -12.21 -9.68
C ASP A 26 -1.84 -12.49 -10.07
N ASN A 27 -2.70 -11.51 -9.83
CA ASN A 27 -4.14 -11.54 -10.05
C ASN A 27 -4.95 -12.54 -9.19
N GLU A 28 -4.31 -13.23 -8.25
CA GLU A 28 -5.01 -14.08 -7.28
C GLU A 28 -5.68 -13.24 -6.18
N ILE A 29 -6.93 -13.57 -5.80
CA ILE A 29 -7.62 -12.85 -4.71
C ILE A 29 -7.08 -13.36 -3.37
N ILE A 30 -6.33 -12.51 -2.68
CA ILE A 30 -5.76 -12.78 -1.35
C ILE A 30 -6.85 -12.63 -0.27
N HIS A 31 -7.67 -11.59 -0.40
CA HIS A 31 -8.73 -11.27 0.55
C HIS A 31 -9.91 -10.61 -0.16
N LYS A 32 -11.12 -10.83 0.35
CA LYS A 32 -12.31 -10.17 -0.15
C LYS A 32 -13.25 -9.84 1.01
N TYR A 33 -13.70 -8.60 1.03
CA TYR A 33 -14.72 -8.14 1.95
C TYR A 33 -16.01 -7.79 1.20
N ASP A 34 -17.05 -8.59 1.45
CA ASP A 34 -18.41 -8.43 0.92
C ASP A 34 -19.42 -8.24 2.07
N TYR A 35 -19.12 -7.35 3.03
CA TYR A 35 -19.95 -7.03 4.21
C TYR A 35 -20.01 -8.11 5.30
N VAL A 36 -19.29 -9.21 5.12
CA VAL A 36 -19.20 -10.27 6.12
C VAL A 36 -17.89 -10.10 6.88
N LYS A 37 -18.01 -9.69 8.16
CA LYS A 37 -16.87 -9.66 9.06
C LYS A 37 -16.34 -11.07 9.28
N ASN A 38 -15.03 -11.22 9.15
CA ASN A 38 -14.32 -12.44 9.55
C ASN A 38 -13.60 -12.16 10.88
N ASN A 39 -13.34 -13.19 11.68
CA ASN A 39 -12.48 -13.06 12.85
C ASN A 39 -10.98 -13.08 12.49
N GLN A 40 -10.66 -12.83 11.22
CA GLN A 40 -9.31 -12.86 10.68
C GLN A 40 -9.05 -11.65 9.80
N PHE A 41 -7.81 -11.21 9.77
CA PHE A 41 -7.31 -10.21 8.85
C PHE A 41 -6.07 -10.77 8.15
N VAL A 42 -5.58 -10.06 7.13
CA VAL A 42 -4.42 -10.47 6.34
C VAL A 42 -3.25 -9.57 6.69
N LEU A 43 -2.08 -10.18 6.89
CA LEU A 43 -0.79 -9.50 7.01
C LEU A 43 0.12 -9.99 5.88
N ILE A 44 0.64 -9.08 5.05
CA ILE A 44 1.55 -9.43 3.96
C ILE A 44 2.95 -9.65 4.54
N GLU A 45 3.51 -10.84 4.34
CA GLU A 45 4.89 -11.16 4.75
C GLU A 45 5.87 -10.81 3.62
N LYS A 46 5.51 -11.14 2.38
CA LYS A 46 6.33 -10.85 1.20
C LYS A 46 5.45 -10.62 -0.02
N GLY A 47 5.94 -9.79 -0.95
CA GLY A 47 5.24 -9.45 -2.18
C GLY A 47 4.31 -8.26 -2.01
N VAL A 48 3.52 -7.98 -3.03
CA VAL A 48 2.64 -6.81 -3.07
C VAL A 48 1.25 -7.21 -3.53
N GLY A 49 0.23 -6.71 -2.83
CA GLY A 49 -1.18 -6.76 -3.20
C GLY A 49 -1.69 -5.42 -3.73
N LYS A 50 -2.77 -5.49 -4.51
CA LYS A 50 -3.58 -4.38 -5.02
C LYS A 50 -4.85 -4.29 -4.19
N LEU A 51 -5.08 -3.17 -3.51
CA LEU A 51 -6.38 -2.87 -2.90
C LEU A 51 -7.31 -2.31 -3.97
N GLU A 52 -8.41 -3.01 -4.21
CA GLU A 52 -9.42 -2.63 -5.18
C GLU A 52 -10.80 -2.47 -4.53
N PHE A 53 -11.50 -1.38 -4.85
CA PHE A 53 -12.88 -1.17 -4.42
C PHE A 53 -13.87 -1.47 -5.55
N TYR A 54 -15.01 -2.07 -5.20
CA TYR A 54 -16.10 -2.24 -6.16
C TYR A 54 -16.94 -0.96 -6.24
N ARG A 55 -16.84 -0.23 -7.36
CA ARG A 55 -17.58 1.02 -7.60
C ARG A 55 -18.08 1.06 -9.03
N LYS A 56 -19.28 1.62 -9.25
CA LYS A 56 -19.89 1.73 -10.59
C LYS A 56 -19.86 0.42 -11.38
N ARG A 57 -20.11 -0.71 -10.69
CA ARG A 57 -20.11 -2.08 -11.23
C ARG A 57 -18.76 -2.62 -11.73
N ARG A 58 -17.64 -1.98 -11.36
CA ARG A 58 -16.29 -2.42 -11.71
C ARG A 58 -15.36 -2.39 -10.49
N TRP A 59 -14.32 -3.23 -10.51
CA TRP A 59 -13.23 -3.15 -9.55
C TRP A 59 -12.27 -2.04 -9.99
N GLU A 60 -11.98 -1.11 -9.08
CA GLU A 60 -11.08 0.01 -9.31
C GLU A 60 -9.92 -0.08 -8.32
N PHE A 61 -8.70 -0.07 -8.83
CA PHE A 61 -7.48 0.02 -8.02
C PHE A 61 -7.46 1.34 -7.23
N GLU A 62 -7.12 1.26 -5.95
CA GLU A 62 -7.00 2.41 -5.05
C GLU A 62 -5.57 2.61 -4.57
N THR A 63 -4.87 1.55 -4.16
CA THR A 63 -3.49 1.63 -3.65
C THR A 63 -2.87 0.23 -3.57
N PHE A 64 -1.57 0.15 -3.32
CA PHE A 64 -0.88 -1.11 -3.02
C PHE A 64 -1.03 -1.47 -1.55
N ILE A 65 -0.76 -2.74 -1.20
CA ILE A 65 -0.51 -3.23 0.16
C ILE A 65 0.76 -4.08 0.08
N ALA A 66 1.81 -3.67 0.78
CA ALA A 66 3.15 -4.27 0.72
C ALA A 66 3.47 -5.03 2.02
N GLN A 67 4.73 -5.47 2.14
CA GLN A 67 5.24 -6.17 3.32
C GLN A 67 4.93 -5.42 4.63
N ASP A 68 4.57 -6.19 5.66
CA ASP A 68 4.19 -5.73 7.00
C ASP A 68 2.94 -4.84 7.05
N GLU A 69 2.17 -4.80 5.96
CA GLU A 69 0.88 -4.12 5.92
C GLU A 69 -0.31 -5.06 6.04
N PHE A 70 -1.42 -4.48 6.49
CA PHE A 70 -2.63 -5.18 6.86
C PHE A 70 -3.76 -4.95 5.85
N ALA A 71 -4.57 -5.98 5.63
CA ALA A 71 -5.89 -5.86 5.03
C ALA A 71 -6.94 -6.55 5.90
N GLY A 72 -8.21 -6.15 5.82
CA GLY A 72 -9.23 -6.67 6.74
C GLY A 72 -9.21 -6.00 8.11
N ILE A 73 -8.58 -4.83 8.26
CA ILE A 73 -8.45 -4.14 9.56
C ILE A 73 -9.80 -3.71 10.15
N GLU A 74 -10.85 -3.60 9.33
CA GLU A 74 -12.21 -3.38 9.79
C GLU A 74 -12.74 -4.53 10.66
N ASN A 75 -12.16 -5.73 10.55
CA ASN A 75 -12.47 -6.85 11.42
C ASN A 75 -12.02 -6.59 12.87
N LEU A 76 -11.05 -5.70 13.09
CA LEU A 76 -10.63 -5.27 14.43
C LEU A 76 -11.71 -4.44 15.14
N LEU A 77 -12.66 -3.84 14.42
CA LEU A 77 -13.73 -3.02 15.00
C LEU A 77 -14.78 -3.88 15.73
N ASN A 78 -14.93 -3.66 17.04
CA ASN A 78 -15.91 -4.38 17.88
C ASN A 78 -17.36 -3.88 17.69
N SER A 79 -17.53 -2.62 17.27
CA SER A 79 -18.85 -2.02 17.12
C SER A 79 -19.38 -2.18 15.69
N LYS A 80 -20.62 -2.66 15.57
CA LYS A 80 -21.35 -2.71 14.28
C LYS A 80 -21.75 -1.32 13.76
N LYS A 81 -21.68 -0.27 14.60
CA LYS A 81 -22.02 1.11 14.19
C LYS A 81 -21.08 1.67 13.12
N TYR A 82 -19.88 1.09 12.99
CA TYR A 82 -18.83 1.53 12.07
C TYR A 82 -18.61 0.52 10.93
N ASP A 83 -19.59 -0.34 10.65
CA ASP A 83 -19.48 -1.31 9.57
C ASP A 83 -19.33 -0.60 8.22
N CYS A 84 -18.32 -1.02 7.45
CA CYS A 84 -18.03 -0.44 6.14
C CYS A 84 -19.03 -0.95 5.10
N SER A 85 -19.69 -0.03 4.38
CA SER A 85 -20.64 -0.33 3.30
C SER A 85 -19.97 -0.46 1.92
N MET A 86 -18.65 -0.52 1.88
CA MET A 86 -17.88 -0.66 0.64
C MET A 86 -17.36 -2.09 0.49
N LYS A 87 -17.58 -2.69 -0.69
CA LYS A 87 -16.92 -3.94 -1.06
C LYS A 87 -15.51 -3.64 -1.53
N TYR A 88 -14.56 -4.39 -1.04
CA TYR A 88 -13.18 -4.31 -1.51
C TYR A 88 -12.56 -5.69 -1.59
N ARG A 89 -11.47 -5.80 -2.34
CA ARG A 89 -10.65 -7.02 -2.41
C ARG A 89 -9.18 -6.65 -2.46
N ILE A 90 -8.35 -7.58 -2.00
CA ILE A 90 -6.92 -7.55 -2.21
C ILE A 90 -6.58 -8.62 -3.24
N VAL A 91 -5.85 -8.21 -4.26
CA VAL A 91 -5.44 -9.08 -5.36
C VAL A 91 -3.91 -9.07 -5.46
N GLY A 92 -3.25 -10.19 -5.70
CA GLY A 92 -1.80 -10.21 -5.93
C GLY A 92 -1.39 -9.26 -7.07
N ALA A 93 -0.38 -8.44 -6.82
CA ALA A 93 0.35 -7.67 -7.83
C ALA A 93 1.65 -8.38 -8.21
N SER A 94 2.24 -9.10 -7.27
CA SER A 94 3.42 -9.93 -7.45
C SER A 94 3.23 -11.28 -6.77
N GLU A 95 4.16 -12.19 -7.00
CA GLU A 95 4.32 -13.39 -6.18
C GLU A 95 4.61 -13.01 -4.72
N GLY A 96 4.02 -13.74 -3.78
CA GLY A 96 4.18 -13.42 -2.37
C GLY A 96 3.58 -14.41 -1.39
N THR A 97 3.71 -14.06 -0.11
CA THR A 97 3.19 -14.79 1.04
C THR A 97 2.50 -13.85 2.00
N ALA A 98 1.44 -14.34 2.63
CA ALA A 98 0.69 -13.61 3.64
C ALA A 98 0.27 -14.53 4.78
N PHE A 99 -0.06 -13.95 5.93
CA PHE A 99 -0.69 -14.63 7.05
C PHE A 99 -2.14 -14.22 7.15
N LEU A 100 -3.03 -15.20 7.24
CA LEU A 100 -4.35 -15.01 7.82
C LEU A 100 -4.21 -15.11 9.34
N VAL A 101 -4.50 -14.03 10.05
CA VAL A 101 -4.24 -13.92 11.49
C VAL A 101 -5.57 -13.78 12.23
N ASN A 102 -5.78 -14.60 13.25
CA ASN A 102 -6.93 -14.45 14.14
C ASN A 102 -6.86 -13.13 14.91
N LYS A 103 -7.97 -12.39 14.92
CA LYS A 103 -8.10 -11.10 15.57
C LYS A 103 -7.71 -11.14 17.05
N ASN A 104 -8.28 -12.05 17.84
CA ASN A 104 -8.10 -12.05 19.29
C ASN A 104 -6.66 -12.37 19.64
N PHE A 105 -6.08 -13.36 18.96
CA PHE A 105 -4.66 -13.69 19.05
C PHE A 105 -3.78 -12.46 18.79
N PHE A 106 -4.05 -11.71 17.72
CA PHE A 106 -3.30 -10.49 17.41
C PHE A 106 -3.46 -9.39 18.48
N LEU A 107 -4.67 -9.20 19.00
CA LEU A 107 -4.92 -8.21 20.07
C LEU A 107 -4.13 -8.58 21.34
N ASP A 108 -4.14 -9.85 21.74
CA ASP A 108 -3.37 -10.33 22.89
C ASP A 108 -1.87 -10.10 22.72
N HIS A 109 -1.36 -10.30 21.50
CA HIS A 109 0.04 -10.03 21.12
C HIS A 109 0.39 -8.54 21.20
N MET A 110 -0.48 -7.64 20.75
CA MET A 110 -0.28 -6.19 20.89
C MET A 110 -0.29 -5.72 22.35
N TYR A 111 -1.07 -6.38 23.23
CA TYR A 111 -1.05 -6.06 24.66
C TYR A 111 0.22 -6.56 25.36
N ALA A 112 0.80 -7.66 24.88
CA ALA A 112 2.02 -8.24 25.44
C ALA A 112 3.28 -7.46 25.05
N ASP A 113 3.34 -6.90 23.84
CA ASP A 113 4.49 -6.12 23.34
C ASP A 113 4.07 -4.74 22.82
N PRO A 114 4.30 -3.67 23.60
CA PRO A 114 3.99 -2.30 23.20
C PRO A 114 4.72 -1.82 21.93
N THR A 115 5.87 -2.42 21.59
CA THR A 115 6.63 -2.01 20.40
C THR A 115 5.88 -2.33 19.11
N ILE A 116 5.17 -3.47 19.08
CA ILE A 116 4.37 -3.91 17.94
C ILE A 116 3.12 -3.05 17.82
N PHE A 117 2.50 -2.74 18.95
CA PHE A 117 1.39 -1.80 18.95
C PHE A 117 1.80 -0.46 18.33
N HIS A 118 2.99 0.04 18.66
CA HIS A 118 3.52 1.26 18.05
C HIS A 118 3.73 1.13 16.54
N THR A 119 4.40 0.07 16.07
CA THR A 119 4.63 -0.16 14.62
C THR A 119 3.31 -0.25 13.85
N VAL A 120 2.32 -0.98 14.37
CA VAL A 120 1.00 -1.09 13.75
C VAL A 120 0.32 0.28 13.69
N LEU A 121 0.40 1.06 14.77
CA LEU A 121 -0.17 2.40 14.82
C LEU A 121 0.52 3.35 13.83
N GLU A 122 1.84 3.27 13.67
CA GLU A 122 2.59 4.03 12.68
C GLU A 122 2.13 3.70 11.25
N HIS A 123 1.97 2.41 10.91
CA HIS A 123 1.49 1.99 9.59
C HIS A 123 0.07 2.52 9.30
N ILE A 124 -0.85 2.41 10.28
CA ILE A 124 -2.22 2.93 10.15
C ILE A 124 -2.22 4.46 10.05
N ALA A 125 -1.40 5.15 10.86
CA ALA A 125 -1.29 6.60 10.84
C ALA A 125 -0.74 7.11 9.51
N LEU A 126 0.30 6.46 8.95
CA LEU A 126 0.84 6.80 7.64
C LEU A 126 -0.22 6.67 6.54
N ARG A 127 -0.96 5.56 6.52
CA ARG A 127 -2.08 5.37 5.58
C ARG A 127 -3.16 6.43 5.72
N HIS A 128 -3.49 6.80 6.95
CA HIS A 128 -4.45 7.86 7.22
C HIS A 128 -3.95 9.23 6.72
N VAL A 129 -2.67 9.56 6.94
CA VAL A 129 -2.04 10.80 6.44
C VAL A 129 -2.08 10.86 4.92
N LEU A 130 -1.67 9.79 4.24
CA LEU A 130 -1.69 9.71 2.77
C LEU A 130 -3.11 9.83 2.20
N THR A 131 -4.06 9.08 2.76
CA THR A 131 -5.47 9.14 2.33
C THR A 131 -6.07 10.53 2.55
N SER A 132 -5.79 11.15 3.70
CA SER A 132 -6.28 12.50 4.03
C SER A 132 -5.65 13.56 3.13
N HIS A 133 -4.37 13.41 2.81
CA HIS A 133 -3.68 14.26 1.83
C HIS A 133 -4.38 14.17 0.46
N ASN A 134 -4.57 12.97 -0.07
CA ASN A 134 -5.25 12.76 -1.35
C ASN A 134 -6.68 13.33 -1.39
N PHE A 135 -7.39 13.24 -0.27
CA PHE A 135 -8.71 13.83 -0.14
C PHE A 135 -8.66 15.36 -0.18
N ARG A 136 -7.73 15.97 0.55
CA ARG A 136 -7.51 17.43 0.59
C ARG A 136 -7.10 17.99 -0.78
N GLU A 137 -6.15 17.32 -1.44
CA GLU A 137 -5.59 17.74 -2.73
C GLU A 137 -6.43 17.30 -3.93
N LYS A 138 -7.67 16.80 -3.73
CA LYS A 138 -8.52 16.30 -4.82
C LYS A 138 -8.80 17.34 -5.92
N LYS A 139 -8.81 18.63 -5.56
CA LYS A 139 -9.02 19.77 -6.47
C LYS A 139 -7.71 20.40 -6.97
N SER A 140 -6.56 19.93 -6.50
CA SER A 140 -5.25 20.43 -6.92
C SER A 140 -4.97 20.05 -8.38
N PRO A 141 -4.05 20.76 -9.07
CA PRO A 141 -3.73 20.49 -10.46
C PRO A 141 -3.36 19.03 -10.71
N LEU A 142 -3.83 18.44 -11.81
CA LEU A 142 -3.60 17.01 -12.09
C LEU A 142 -2.11 16.63 -12.12
N LYS A 143 -1.26 17.54 -12.61
CA LYS A 143 0.21 17.37 -12.61
C LYS A 143 0.77 17.14 -11.20
N GLN A 144 0.32 17.93 -10.23
CA GLN A 144 0.72 17.80 -8.83
C GLN A 144 0.22 16.46 -8.27
N ARG A 145 -1.07 16.14 -8.50
CA ARG A 145 -1.66 14.89 -8.02
C ARG A 145 -0.98 13.64 -8.59
N VAL A 146 -0.54 13.67 -9.86
CA VAL A 146 0.27 12.60 -10.45
C VAL A 146 1.58 12.43 -9.68
N ALA A 147 2.27 13.53 -9.37
CA ALA A 147 3.49 13.49 -8.57
C ALA A 147 3.23 12.96 -7.14
N ASP A 148 2.17 13.45 -6.49
CA ASP A 148 1.76 13.01 -5.14
C ASP A 148 1.55 11.48 -5.10
N ILE A 149 0.79 10.91 -6.05
CA ILE A 149 0.50 9.47 -6.11
C ILE A 149 1.74 8.63 -6.46
N LEU A 150 2.62 9.10 -7.36
CA LEU A 150 3.87 8.41 -7.66
C LEU A 150 4.77 8.32 -6.42
N LEU A 151 4.89 9.41 -5.66
CA LEU A 151 5.65 9.41 -4.41
C LEU A 151 5.00 8.52 -3.36
N GLU A 152 3.67 8.57 -3.23
CA GLU A 152 2.92 7.69 -2.33
C GLU A 152 3.18 6.21 -2.62
N PHE A 153 3.14 5.78 -3.89
CA PHE A 153 3.44 4.39 -4.25
C PHE A 153 4.86 4.01 -3.90
N ALA A 154 5.85 4.87 -4.16
CA ALA A 154 7.23 4.63 -3.77
C ALA A 154 7.38 4.47 -2.24
N ILE A 155 6.67 5.27 -1.44
CA ILE A 155 6.66 5.16 0.03
C ILE A 155 6.03 3.85 0.48
N ILE A 156 4.80 3.57 0.04
CA ILE A 156 4.03 2.40 0.50
C ILE A 156 4.73 1.10 0.15
N THR A 157 5.32 1.03 -1.04
CA THR A 157 6.05 -0.18 -1.47
C THR A 157 7.52 -0.16 -1.08
N SER A 158 7.94 0.82 -0.27
CA SER A 158 9.30 0.98 0.24
C SER A 158 10.37 0.89 -0.85
N LEU A 159 10.11 1.49 -2.02
CA LEU A 159 11.05 1.45 -3.14
C LEU A 159 12.31 2.25 -2.81
N PRO A 160 13.51 1.69 -3.05
CA PRO A 160 14.75 2.39 -2.77
C PRO A 160 14.92 3.59 -3.70
N THR A 161 15.42 4.69 -3.15
CA THR A 161 15.87 5.83 -3.95
C THR A 161 17.39 5.74 -4.09
N LEU A 162 17.87 5.52 -5.30
CA LEU A 162 19.28 5.40 -5.64
C LEU A 162 19.64 6.44 -6.68
N ASP A 163 20.67 7.25 -6.42
CA ASP A 163 21.14 8.29 -7.34
C ASP A 163 20.02 9.20 -7.86
N ASN A 164 19.12 9.64 -6.97
CA ASN A 164 17.95 10.46 -7.28
C ASN A 164 16.93 9.77 -8.22
N GLN A 165 16.94 8.44 -8.30
CA GLN A 165 16.05 7.63 -9.13
C GLN A 165 15.28 6.61 -8.29
N VAL A 166 14.08 6.29 -8.76
CA VAL A 166 13.25 5.22 -8.20
C VAL A 166 12.73 4.37 -9.35
N ILE A 167 12.96 3.06 -9.30
CA ILE A 167 12.51 2.12 -10.32
C ILE A 167 11.23 1.45 -9.84
N PHE A 168 10.17 1.55 -10.62
CA PHE A 168 8.94 0.85 -10.33
C PHE A 168 9.02 -0.59 -10.85
N PRO A 169 8.47 -1.55 -10.11
CA PRO A 169 8.42 -2.95 -10.52
C PRO A 169 7.38 -3.18 -11.64
N ASP A 170 7.53 -4.29 -12.34
CA ASP A 170 6.76 -4.63 -13.56
C ASP A 170 5.25 -4.70 -13.36
N TYR A 171 4.79 -4.91 -12.13
CA TYR A 171 3.36 -4.91 -11.82
C TYR A 171 2.74 -3.51 -11.81
N PHE A 172 3.56 -2.45 -11.77
CA PHE A 172 3.07 -1.08 -11.89
C PHE A 172 2.65 -0.82 -13.33
N SER A 173 1.46 -0.22 -13.50
CA SER A 173 1.02 0.27 -14.81
C SER A 173 0.43 1.66 -14.70
N GLU A 174 0.55 2.44 -15.76
CA GLU A 174 -0.01 3.79 -15.82
C GLU A 174 -1.54 3.80 -15.70
N SER A 175 -2.20 2.69 -16.05
CA SER A 175 -3.63 2.51 -15.83
C SER A 175 -4.02 2.57 -14.33
N MET A 176 -3.10 2.21 -13.44
CA MET A 176 -3.30 2.33 -11.99
C MET A 176 -3.39 3.80 -11.58
N LEU A 177 -2.57 4.68 -12.15
CA LEU A 177 -2.67 6.14 -11.92
C LEU A 177 -4.02 6.68 -12.36
N VAL A 178 -4.51 6.25 -13.52
CA VAL A 178 -5.86 6.62 -14.01
C VAL A 178 -6.94 6.21 -13.01
N SER A 179 -6.84 5.00 -12.47
CA SER A 179 -7.78 4.48 -11.47
C SER A 179 -7.76 5.29 -10.17
N VAL A 180 -6.57 5.51 -9.58
CA VAL A 180 -6.43 6.23 -8.30
C VAL A 180 -6.81 7.70 -8.43
N LEU A 181 -6.35 8.37 -9.49
CA LEU A 181 -6.63 9.79 -9.72
C LEU A 181 -8.10 10.05 -10.10
N ARG A 182 -8.81 9.00 -10.55
CA ARG A 182 -10.19 9.06 -11.07
C ARG A 182 -10.33 10.15 -12.15
N ALA A 183 -9.33 10.23 -13.01
CA ALA A 183 -9.22 11.21 -14.09
C ALA A 183 -9.28 10.53 -15.46
N PRO A 184 -9.69 11.23 -16.53
CA PRO A 184 -9.66 10.67 -17.88
C PRO A 184 -8.25 10.26 -18.30
N SER A 185 -8.09 9.07 -18.90
CA SER A 185 -6.79 8.49 -19.22
C SER A 185 -5.91 9.41 -20.08
N HIS A 186 -6.50 10.07 -21.09
CA HIS A 186 -5.76 10.97 -21.99
C HIS A 186 -5.13 12.17 -21.25
N HIS A 187 -5.76 12.67 -20.18
CA HIS A 187 -5.17 13.74 -19.38
C HIS A 187 -4.01 13.23 -18.52
N VAL A 188 -4.13 12.03 -17.94
CA VAL A 188 -3.03 11.44 -17.15
C VAL A 188 -1.84 11.13 -18.05
N PHE A 189 -2.08 10.54 -19.21
CA PHE A 189 -1.01 10.20 -20.16
C PHE A 189 -0.32 11.43 -20.74
N ALA A 190 -1.06 12.51 -21.04
CA ALA A 190 -0.44 13.78 -21.46
C ALA A 190 0.47 14.37 -20.37
N ILE A 191 0.11 14.24 -19.08
CA ILE A 191 0.99 14.64 -17.98
C ILE A 191 2.22 13.73 -17.91
N LEU A 192 2.09 12.42 -18.07
CA LEU A 192 3.23 11.50 -18.06
C LEU A 192 4.19 11.76 -19.22
N GLU A 193 3.66 12.03 -20.41
CA GLU A 193 4.44 12.44 -21.59
C GLU A 193 5.20 13.74 -21.32
N PHE A 194 4.53 14.76 -20.79
CA PHE A 194 5.20 15.99 -20.36
C PHE A 194 6.31 15.74 -19.33
N LEU A 195 6.07 14.88 -18.33
CA LEU A 195 7.09 14.55 -17.32
C LEU A 195 8.28 13.78 -17.92
N GLU A 196 8.03 12.97 -18.96
CA GLU A 196 9.07 12.23 -19.68
C GLU A 196 9.91 13.16 -20.57
N GLU A 197 9.28 14.10 -21.28
CA GLU A 197 9.96 15.17 -22.03
C GLU A 197 10.86 16.03 -21.13
N GLN A 198 10.44 16.25 -19.88
CA GLN A 198 11.20 16.99 -18.88
C GLN A 198 12.28 16.13 -18.18
N GLU A 199 12.45 14.88 -18.59
CA GLU A 199 13.36 13.90 -18.01
C GLU A 199 13.12 13.62 -16.51
N ILE A 200 11.90 13.85 -16.02
CA ILE A 200 11.52 13.58 -14.63
C ILE A 200 11.14 12.11 -14.46
N VAL A 201 10.48 11.52 -15.46
CA VAL A 201 10.13 10.10 -15.50
C VAL A 201 10.63 9.44 -16.79
N SER A 202 10.64 8.11 -16.80
CA SER A 202 10.84 7.26 -17.97
C SER A 202 9.72 6.24 -17.97
N ARG A 203 9.12 5.95 -19.11
CA ARG A 203 8.03 4.96 -19.19
C ARG A 203 8.49 3.63 -19.78
N PHE A 204 9.62 3.62 -20.50
CA PHE A 204 10.20 2.43 -21.14
C PHE A 204 11.69 2.26 -20.79
N PRO A 205 12.23 1.01 -20.69
CA PRO A 205 11.52 -0.28 -20.74
C PRO A 205 10.70 -0.59 -19.48
N LEU A 206 11.03 0.07 -18.37
CA LEU A 206 10.29 0.02 -17.11
C LEU A 206 9.97 1.45 -16.68
N PHE A 207 8.89 1.60 -15.91
CA PHE A 207 8.56 2.90 -15.35
C PHE A 207 9.58 3.27 -14.27
N LYS A 208 10.19 4.44 -14.39
CA LYS A 208 11.10 4.98 -13.37
C LYS A 208 10.94 6.47 -13.19
N ILE A 209 11.13 6.92 -11.97
CA ILE A 209 11.39 8.33 -11.67
C ILE A 209 12.88 8.55 -11.91
N ARG A 210 13.23 9.42 -12.86
CA ARG A 210 14.61 9.78 -13.23
C ARG A 210 15.16 10.94 -12.39
N ASP A 211 14.30 11.85 -11.97
CA ASP A 211 14.67 12.96 -11.10
C ASP A 211 13.67 13.07 -9.94
N PHE A 212 13.97 12.32 -8.89
CA PHE A 212 13.14 12.23 -7.69
C PHE A 212 13.01 13.58 -6.97
N ALA A 213 14.09 14.37 -6.89
CA ALA A 213 14.07 15.71 -6.30
C ALA A 213 13.20 16.70 -7.09
N ARG A 214 13.18 16.64 -8.43
CA ARG A 214 12.24 17.44 -9.24
C ARG A 214 10.81 16.96 -9.05
N LEU A 215 10.56 15.65 -9.01
CA LEU A 215 9.21 15.13 -8.76
C LEU A 215 8.69 15.57 -7.39
N LYS A 216 9.53 15.53 -6.34
CA LYS A 216 9.20 16.01 -4.99
C LYS A 216 8.82 17.49 -4.98
N ARG A 217 9.46 18.33 -5.79
CA ARG A 217 9.11 19.76 -5.94
C ARG A 217 7.78 20.00 -6.67
N LEU A 218 7.33 19.05 -7.48
CA LEU A 218 6.01 19.10 -8.12
C LEU A 218 4.88 18.60 -7.22
N SER A 219 5.22 17.99 -6.09
CA SER A 219 4.30 17.37 -5.14
C SER A 219 4.08 18.27 -3.92
N ASN A 220 2.87 18.21 -3.35
CA ASN A 220 2.58 18.79 -2.03
C ASN A 220 2.66 17.73 -0.92
N LEU A 221 3.09 16.51 -1.24
CA LEU A 221 3.29 15.44 -0.28
C LEU A 221 4.59 15.70 0.49
N HIS A 222 4.48 16.46 1.57
CA HIS A 222 5.59 16.76 2.47
C HIS A 222 5.77 15.64 3.49
N LEU A 223 6.36 14.53 3.06
CA LEU A 223 6.81 13.45 3.94
C LEU A 223 8.34 13.39 3.91
N ALA A 224 8.97 13.55 5.09
CA ALA A 224 10.42 13.38 5.26
C ALA A 224 10.87 11.91 5.17
N LEU A 225 9.92 10.97 5.02
CA LEU A 225 10.12 9.53 5.12
C LEU A 225 11.03 8.95 4.00
N LEU A 226 11.11 9.60 2.84
CA LEU A 226 11.92 9.12 1.71
C LEU A 226 13.40 9.54 1.78
N GLU A 227 13.80 10.33 2.78
CA GLU A 227 15.19 10.83 2.90
C GLU A 227 16.13 9.84 3.63
N ASN A 228 15.61 8.76 4.22
CA ASN A 228 16.36 7.87 5.12
C ASN A 228 16.60 6.42 4.64
N SER A 229 16.25 6.05 3.40
CA SER A 229 16.41 4.67 2.92
C SER A 229 17.79 4.33 2.32
N ALA A 230 18.82 5.15 2.59
CA ALA A 230 20.20 4.93 2.11
C ALA A 230 21.14 4.27 3.13
N ALA A 231 20.65 3.71 4.24
CA ALA A 231 21.50 2.92 5.14
C ALA A 231 21.14 1.42 5.03
N PRO A 232 22.03 0.57 4.47
CA PRO A 232 21.92 -0.85 4.74
C PRO A 232 22.10 -1.04 6.25
N VAL A 233 21.14 -1.69 6.89
CA VAL A 233 21.33 -2.22 8.24
C VAL A 233 22.42 -3.28 8.12
N VAL A 234 23.61 -2.94 8.61
CA VAL A 234 24.74 -3.87 8.78
C VAL A 234 24.39 -4.90 9.84
#